data_AF-A0AAW8NCT0-F1
#
_entry.id   AF-A0AAW8NCT0-F1
#
_cell.length_a   1.000
_cell.length_b   1.000
_cell.length_c   1.000
_cell.angle_alpha   90.00
_cell.angle_beta   90.00
_cell.angle_gamma   90.00
#
_symmetry.space_group_name_H-M   'P 1'
#
loop_
_entity.id
_entity.type
_entity.pdbx_description
1 polymer ?
#
loop_
_entity_poly.entity_id
_entity_poly.type
_entity_poly.pdbx_seq_one_letter_code
_entity_poly.pdbx_strand_id
1 'polypeptide(L)'
;MDLRRITDWTVLTGASIEIRHQGSPVCSGYVDAITEDGTILWLRPPAQSRRLFEKAEFYEAWATEDRMGFHYEVTKGLSRGDEQTPAATDAA
;
A
#
# COMPACT_ATOMS: atom_id res chain seq x y z
N MET A 1 -19.12 -12.85 1.41
CA MET A 1 -17.82 -12.16 1.46
C MET A 1 -17.99 -10.87 0.69
N ASP A 2 -18.31 -9.80 1.40
CA ASP A 2 -18.50 -8.48 0.82
C ASP A 2 -17.14 -7.89 0.51
N LEU A 3 -16.88 -7.69 -0.78
CA LEU A 3 -15.70 -7.00 -1.26
C LEU A 3 -15.99 -5.50 -1.24
N ARG A 4 -15.15 -4.71 -0.58
CA ARG A 4 -15.24 -3.25 -0.62
C ARG A 4 -14.16 -2.69 -1.51
N ARG A 5 -14.54 -1.73 -2.35
CA ARG A 5 -13.59 -0.94 -3.13
C ARG A 5 -12.77 -0.09 -2.18
N ILE A 6 -11.46 -0.28 -2.22
CA ILE A 6 -10.52 0.48 -1.41
C ILE A 6 -9.78 1.45 -2.33
N THR A 7 -9.97 2.75 -2.07
CA THR A 7 -9.30 3.83 -2.80
C THR A 7 -7.89 4.07 -2.30
N ASP A 8 -7.67 3.88 -0.99
CA ASP A 8 -6.37 3.98 -0.36
C ASP A 8 -5.65 2.64 -0.44
N TRP A 9 -4.67 2.51 -1.34
CA TRP A 9 -3.99 1.23 -1.47
C TRP A 9 -3.04 0.97 -0.32
N THR A 10 -2.52 1.99 0.37
CA THR A 10 -1.48 1.82 1.40
C THR A 10 -1.91 0.90 2.55
N VAL A 11 -3.22 0.88 2.86
CA VAL A 11 -3.82 0.00 3.88
C VAL A 11 -4.00 -1.46 3.45
N LEU A 12 -3.74 -1.78 2.18
CA LEU A 12 -3.96 -3.12 1.62
C LEU A 12 -2.76 -4.04 1.79
N THR A 13 -1.63 -3.55 2.30
CA THR A 13 -0.42 -4.35 2.50
C THR A 13 -0.73 -5.53 3.42
N GLY A 14 -0.52 -6.76 2.94
CA GLY A 14 -0.92 -7.94 3.69
C GLY A 14 -2.43 -8.22 3.73
N ALA A 15 -3.21 -7.67 2.80
CA ALA A 15 -4.61 -8.03 2.65
C ALA A 15 -4.82 -8.96 1.44
N SER A 16 -5.83 -9.82 1.53
CA SER A 16 -6.37 -10.53 0.37
C SER A 16 -7.27 -9.59 -0.40
N ILE A 17 -6.90 -9.28 -1.64
CA ILE A 17 -7.65 -8.37 -2.50
C ILE A 17 -7.92 -8.98 -3.88
N GLU A 18 -8.87 -8.37 -4.55
CA GLU A 18 -9.18 -8.57 -5.96
C GLU A 18 -8.94 -7.26 -6.71
N ILE A 19 -8.09 -7.33 -7.73
CA ILE A 19 -7.91 -6.26 -8.70
C ILE A 19 -8.94 -6.42 -9.80
N ARG A 20 -9.66 -5.33 -10.06
CA ARG A 20 -10.59 -5.19 -11.18
C ARG A 20 -10.07 -4.13 -12.14
N HIS A 21 -10.28 -4.34 -13.43
CA HIS A 21 -10.01 -3.35 -14.46
C HIS A 21 -11.33 -3.04 -15.16
N GLN A 22 -11.75 -1.78 -15.09
CA GLN A 22 -13.03 -1.32 -15.64
C GLN A 22 -14.22 -2.21 -15.20
N GLY A 23 -14.27 -2.54 -13.90
CA GLY A 23 -15.31 -3.39 -13.32
C GLY A 23 -15.16 -4.90 -13.53
N SER A 24 -14.20 -5.35 -14.35
CA SER A 24 -13.96 -6.79 -14.58
C SER A 24 -12.84 -7.31 -13.68
N PRO A 25 -13.03 -8.40 -12.91
CA PRO A 25 -11.97 -9.00 -12.10
C PRO A 25 -10.87 -9.57 -12.99
N VAL A 26 -9.65 -9.07 -12.81
CA VAL A 26 -8.47 -9.46 -13.60
C VAL A 26 -7.50 -10.31 -12.78
N CYS A 27 -7.40 -10.08 -11.47
CA CYS A 27 -6.48 -10.82 -10.62
C CYS A 27 -6.95 -10.80 -9.16
N SER A 28 -6.69 -11.87 -8.42
CA SER A 28 -6.95 -11.93 -6.98
C SER A 28 -5.77 -12.62 -6.28
N GLY A 29 -5.49 -12.20 -5.06
CA GLY A 29 -4.32 -12.66 -4.32
C GLY A 29 -4.04 -11.83 -3.09
N TYR A 30 -2.87 -12.05 -2.52
CA TYR A 30 -2.42 -11.32 -1.34
C TYR A 30 -1.50 -10.18 -1.73
N VAL A 31 -1.62 -9.03 -1.08
CA VAL A 31 -0.72 -7.91 -1.36
C VAL A 31 0.62 -8.14 -0.66
N ASP A 32 1.67 -8.24 -1.45
CA ASP A 32 3.05 -8.47 -1.00
C ASP A 32 3.72 -7.17 -0.55
N ALA A 33 3.56 -6.11 -1.33
CA ALA A 33 4.14 -4.80 -1.08
C ALA A 33 3.37 -3.70 -1.80
N ILE A 34 3.52 -2.46 -1.35
CA ILE A 34 2.92 -1.25 -1.93
C ILE A 34 3.95 -0.13 -1.86
N THR A 35 3.96 0.79 -2.83
CA THR A 35 4.75 2.02 -2.72
C THR A 35 4.22 2.93 -1.61
N GLU A 36 5.10 3.77 -1.06
CA GLU A 36 4.75 4.73 0.01
C GLU A 36 3.62 5.69 -0.44
N ASP A 37 3.63 6.10 -1.71
CA ASP A 37 2.57 6.92 -2.32
C ASP A 37 1.27 6.15 -2.64
N GLY A 38 1.23 4.82 -2.45
CA GLY A 38 0.04 4.00 -2.75
C GLY A 38 -0.32 3.95 -4.23
N THR A 39 0.61 4.25 -5.12
CA THR A 39 0.43 4.29 -6.58
C THR A 39 0.64 2.94 -7.25
N ILE A 40 1.55 2.14 -6.70
CA ILE A 40 1.95 0.84 -7.24
C ILE A 40 1.75 -0.21 -6.17
N LEU A 41 1.14 -1.33 -6.55
CA LEU A 41 0.85 -2.46 -5.69
C LEU A 41 1.40 -3.74 -6.31
N TRP A 42 2.06 -4.56 -5.49
CA TRP A 42 2.48 -5.91 -5.85
C TRP A 42 1.50 -6.93 -5.27
N LEU A 43 0.78 -7.61 -6.14
CA LEU A 43 -0.13 -8.69 -5.79
C LEU A 43 0.55 -10.02 -6.03
N ARG A 44 0.51 -10.94 -5.06
CA ARG A 44 0.97 -12.32 -5.21
C ARG A 44 -0.25 -13.26 -5.25
N PRO A 45 -0.61 -13.78 -6.44
CA PRO A 45 -1.60 -14.84 -6.57
C PRO A 45 -1.05 -16.16 -6.03
N PRO A 46 -1.89 -17.07 -5.53
CA PRO A 46 -1.44 -18.35 -4.98
C PRO A 46 -0.79 -19.28 -6.03
N ALA A 47 -1.19 -19.16 -7.30
CA ALA A 47 -0.75 -20.06 -8.38
C ALA A 47 0.16 -19.37 -9.42
N GLN A 48 0.54 -18.11 -9.23
CA GLN A 48 1.29 -17.34 -10.22
C GLN A 48 2.37 -16.47 -9.55
N SER A 49 3.31 -16.01 -10.37
CA SER A 49 4.29 -14.99 -9.99
C SER A 49 3.58 -13.71 -9.53
N ARG A 50 4.25 -12.95 -8.65
CA ARG A 50 3.76 -11.62 -8.27
C ARG A 50 3.56 -10.75 -9.51
N ARG A 51 2.44 -10.02 -9.54
CA ARG A 51 2.12 -9.03 -10.56
C ARG A 51 2.13 -7.64 -9.95
N LEU A 52 2.57 -6.69 -10.74
CA LEU A 52 2.54 -5.28 -10.40
C LEU A 52 1.30 -4.65 -11.04
N PHE A 53 0.62 -3.80 -10.29
CA PHE A 53 -0.52 -3.00 -10.77
C PHE A 53 -0.31 -1.55 -10.37
N GLU A 54 -0.60 -0.63 -11.28
CA GLU A 54 -0.52 0.81 -11.05
C GLU A 54 -1.90 1.46 -11.06
N LYS A 55 -2.17 2.33 -10.10
CA LYS A 55 -3.47 2.99 -9.94
C LYS A 55 -3.84 3.89 -11.13
N ALA A 56 -2.86 4.40 -11.88
CA ALA A 56 -3.08 5.24 -13.06
C ALA A 56 -3.71 4.48 -14.24
N GLU A 57 -3.59 3.15 -14.26
CA GLU A 57 -4.11 2.30 -15.35
C GLU A 57 -5.57 1.86 -15.14
N PHE A 58 -6.38 2.64 -14.41
CA PHE A 58 -7.80 2.34 -14.13
C PHE A 58 -8.05 1.01 -13.39
N TYR A 59 -7.04 0.52 -12.67
CA TYR A 59 -7.21 -0.63 -11.77
C TYR A 59 -7.89 -0.22 -10.47
N GLU A 60 -8.79 -1.07 -9.99
CA GLU A 60 -9.56 -0.91 -8.78
C GLU A 60 -9.23 -2.06 -7.82
N ALA A 61 -8.83 -1.75 -6.59
CA ALA A 61 -8.58 -2.74 -5.57
C ALA A 61 -9.83 -2.97 -4.71
N TRP A 62 -10.17 -4.24 -4.51
CA TRP A 62 -11.32 -4.67 -3.73
C TRP A 62 -10.87 -5.62 -2.63
N ALA A 63 -11.02 -5.25 -1.37
CA ALA A 63 -10.60 -6.07 -0.24
C ALA A 63 -11.79 -6.75 0.44
N THR A 64 -11.59 -7.97 0.95
CA THR A 64 -12.58 -8.64 1.79
C THR A 64 -12.49 -8.12 3.22
N GLU A 65 -13.61 -7.69 3.79
CA GLU A 65 -13.76 -7.35 5.22
C GLU A 65 -13.69 -8.57 6.16
N ASP A 66 -12.82 -9.55 5.86
CA ASP A 66 -12.63 -10.62 6.82
C ASP A 66 -11.88 -10.04 8.03
N ARG A 67 -12.50 -10.17 9.20
CA ARG A 67 -12.14 -9.60 10.51
C ARG A 67 -10.78 -10.08 11.05
N MET A 68 -9.76 -10.23 10.23
CA MET A 68 -8.40 -10.43 10.73
C MET A 68 -7.77 -9.06 10.89
N GLY A 69 -7.76 -8.58 12.13
CA GLY A 69 -7.25 -7.28 12.53
C GLY A 69 -5.99 -6.92 11.78
N PHE A 70 -6.14 -6.00 10.82
CA PHE A 70 -5.03 -5.45 10.06
C PHE A 70 -4.19 -4.63 11.04
N HIS A 71 -3.18 -5.26 11.63
CA HIS A 71 -2.15 -4.56 12.37
C HIS A 71 -1.34 -3.78 11.35
N TYR A 72 -1.72 -2.52 11.18
CA TYR A 72 -0.88 -1.53 10.54
C TYR A 72 0.37 -1.41 11.44
N GLU A 73 1.46 -2.07 11.09
CA GLU A 73 2.74 -1.48 11.48
C GLU A 73 2.96 -0.39 10.45
N VAL A 74 2.49 0.82 10.77
CA VAL A 74 2.99 2.02 10.11
C VAL A 74 4.49 1.99 10.39
N THR A 75 5.26 1.52 9.43
CA THR A 75 6.65 1.92 9.30
C THR A 75 6.63 3.41 9.10
N LYS A 76 6.65 4.15 10.22
CA LYS A 76 7.05 5.54 10.27
C LYS A 76 8.49 5.58 9.80
N GLY A 77 8.67 5.57 8.49
CA GLY A 77 9.90 5.93 7.81
C GLY A 77 10.06 7.44 7.69
N LEU A 78 9.32 8.26 8.43
CA LEU A 78 9.61 9.68 8.58
C LEU A 78 10.58 9.88 9.76
N SER A 79 11.86 9.64 9.50
CA SER A 79 12.95 10.31 10.20
C SER A 79 13.80 11.01 9.15
N ARG A 80 13.19 11.99 8.48
CA ARG A 80 13.92 12.95 7.64
C ARG A 80 13.73 14.34 8.22
N GLY A 81 14.79 14.85 8.83
CA GLY A 81 15.01 16.28 9.09
C GLY A 81 14.85 16.68 10.55
N ASP A 82 15.97 16.90 11.24
CA ASP A 82 16.31 18.29 11.59
C ASP A 82 17.83 18.45 11.68
N GLU A 83 18.37 19.21 10.74
CA GLU A 83 19.75 19.69 10.70
C GLU A 83 19.89 20.77 11.77
N GLN A 84 20.39 20.40 12.94
CA GLN A 84 20.69 21.36 14.00
C GLN A 84 22.00 22.09 13.68
N THR A 85 21.92 23.14 12.87
CA THR A 85 22.92 24.23 12.91
C THR A 85 22.36 25.37 13.76
N PRO A 86 22.94 25.68 14.93
CA PRO A 86 22.98 27.02 15.44
C PRO A 86 24.35 27.64 15.12
N ALA A 87 24.27 28.80 14.48
CA ALA A 87 25.36 29.68 14.14
C ALA A 87 26.21 30.08 15.37
N ALA A 88 27.48 30.35 15.09
CA ALA A 88 28.45 30.98 15.98
C ALA A 88 27.92 32.25 16.65
N THR A 89 28.33 32.51 17.89
CA THR A 89 28.77 33.83 18.42
C THR A 89 29.02 33.77 19.94
N ASP A 90 30.30 33.95 20.29
CA ASP A 90 30.84 34.82 21.35
C ASP A 90 30.94 34.42 22.84
N ALA A 91 32.05 34.93 23.42
CA ALA A 91 32.39 35.22 24.81
C ALA A 91 32.71 34.03 25.75
N ALA A 92 33.80 34.01 26.52
CA ALA A 92 34.90 34.94 26.79
C ALA A 92 36.03 34.15 27.48
#